data_AF-A0A397FPW7-F1
#
_entry.id   AF-A0A397FPW7-F1
#
_cell.length_a   1.000
_cell.length_b   1.000
_cell.length_c   1.000
_cell.angle_alpha   90.00
_cell.angle_beta   90.00
_cell.angle_gamma   90.00
#
_symmetry.space_group_name_H-M   'P 1'
#
loop_
_entity.id
_entity.type
_entity.pdbx_description
1 polymer ?
#
loop_
_entity_poly.entity_id
_entity_poly.type
_entity_poly.pdbx_seq_one_letter_code
_entity_poly.pdbx_strand_id
1 'polypeptide(L)'
;MPNSNQEQEIVFKEAFLVSNFLLLWNLPSRKDKLTTELQKEVQERLWNKNTLDSLVLEKLGEESWFKSESERKALKAEDYQRIKELTEETKDFIRQLEKETEWEGTMDKEIENNRNKTIQQWIKENK
;
A
#
# COMPACT_ATOMS: atom_id res chain seq x y z
N MET A 1 2.55 -0.36 -23.54
CA MET A 1 1.72 -1.53 -23.22
C MET A 1 0.77 -1.10 -22.12
N PRO A 2 -0.55 -1.33 -22.20
CA PRO A 2 -1.38 -1.12 -21.03
C PRO A 2 -0.93 -2.15 -20.00
N ASN A 3 -0.44 -1.69 -18.84
CA ASN A 3 -0.17 -2.59 -17.72
C ASN A 3 -1.47 -3.35 -17.47
N SER A 4 -1.41 -4.68 -17.52
CA SER A 4 -2.61 -5.52 -17.39
C SER A 4 -3.39 -5.15 -16.14
N ASN A 5 -4.71 -5.32 -16.15
CA ASN A 5 -5.57 -5.11 -14.97
C ASN A 5 -5.02 -5.84 -13.73
N GLN A 6 -4.30 -6.94 -13.94
CA GLN A 6 -3.58 -7.70 -12.92
C GLN A 6 -2.44 -6.92 -12.25
N GLU A 7 -1.54 -6.29 -13.03
CA GLU A 7 -0.44 -5.50 -12.45
C GLU A 7 -0.98 -4.28 -11.70
N GLN A 8 -2.05 -3.69 -12.23
CA GLN A 8 -2.78 -2.65 -11.52
C GLN A 8 -3.30 -3.16 -10.17
N GLU A 9 -4.05 -4.26 -10.15
CA GLU A 9 -4.57 -4.85 -8.91
C GLU A 9 -3.49 -5.17 -7.87
N ILE A 10 -2.34 -5.72 -8.31
CA ILE A 10 -1.21 -6.00 -7.41
C ILE A 10 -0.70 -4.73 -6.76
N VAL A 11 -0.44 -3.68 -7.55
CA VAL A 11 0.03 -2.38 -7.03
C VAL A 11 -0.99 -1.77 -6.06
N PHE A 12 -2.29 -1.94 -6.29
CA PHE A 12 -3.31 -1.45 -5.37
C PHE A 12 -3.36 -2.18 -4.05
N LYS A 13 -3.35 -3.51 -4.08
CA LYS A 13 -3.31 -4.31 -2.86
C LYS A 13 -2.07 -4.01 -2.05
N GLU A 14 -0.94 -3.82 -2.72
CA GLU A 14 0.30 -3.38 -2.09
C GLU A 14 0.17 -1.98 -1.48
N ALA A 15 -0.35 -0.99 -2.22
CA ALA A 15 -0.58 0.36 -1.71
C ALA A 15 -1.44 0.38 -0.44
N PHE A 16 -2.55 -0.37 -0.45
CA PHE A 16 -3.43 -0.51 0.71
C PHE A 16 -2.72 -1.18 1.89
N LEU A 17 -1.96 -2.24 1.64
CA LEU A 17 -1.20 -2.93 2.68
C LEU A 17 -0.14 -2.02 3.31
N VAL A 18 0.62 -1.30 2.49
CA VAL A 18 1.65 -0.34 2.90
C VAL A 18 1.04 0.76 3.76
N SER A 19 -0.12 1.30 3.38
CA SER A 19 -0.80 2.30 4.21
C SER A 19 -1.20 1.74 5.58
N ASN A 20 -1.70 0.50 5.63
CA ASN A 20 -2.02 -0.16 6.89
C ASN A 20 -0.79 -0.41 7.77
N PHE A 21 0.38 -0.69 7.18
CA PHE A 21 1.62 -0.79 7.95
C PHE A 21 2.02 0.53 8.60
N LEU A 22 1.79 1.66 7.94
CA LEU A 22 2.03 2.98 8.53
C LEU A 22 1.15 3.21 9.77
N LEU A 23 -0.12 2.76 9.76
CA LEU A 23 -1.02 2.86 10.92
C LEU A 23 -0.47 2.12 12.15
N LEU A 24 0.22 1.00 11.95
CA LEU A 24 0.80 0.23 13.06
C LEU A 24 1.86 1.03 13.84
N TRP A 25 2.51 2.00 13.20
CA TRP A 25 3.49 2.87 13.84
C TRP A 25 2.89 3.95 14.74
N ASN A 26 1.56 4.07 14.76
CA ASN A 26 0.85 4.88 15.74
C ASN A 26 0.46 4.11 17.02
N LEU A 27 0.63 2.78 17.04
CA LEU A 27 0.34 1.97 18.23
C LEU A 27 1.36 2.25 19.33
N PRO A 28 0.97 2.28 20.63
CA PRO A 28 1.91 2.55 21.73
C PRO A 28 3.16 1.67 21.70
N SER A 29 3.00 0.38 21.42
CA SER A 29 4.10 -0.60 21.35
C SER A 29 5.19 -0.26 20.33
N ARG A 30 4.86 0.51 19.28
CA ARG A 30 5.81 0.95 18.25
C ARG A 30 6.16 2.42 18.39
N LYS A 31 5.16 3.27 18.60
CA LYS A 31 5.29 4.72 18.73
C LYS A 31 6.29 5.10 19.83
N ASP A 32 6.24 4.44 20.98
CA ASP A 32 7.10 4.76 22.12
C ASP A 32 8.59 4.44 21.87
N LYS A 33 8.90 3.67 20.81
CA LYS A 33 10.27 3.37 20.36
C LYS A 33 10.82 4.38 19.36
N LEU A 34 9.97 5.28 18.85
CA LEU A 34 10.37 6.30 17.89
C LEU A 34 10.88 7.56 18.61
N THR A 35 11.84 8.23 18.00
CA THR A 35 12.23 9.59 18.41
C THR A 35 11.05 10.55 18.25
N THR A 36 11.03 11.64 19.01
CA THR A 36 9.98 12.67 18.90
C THR A 36 9.83 13.20 17.47
N GLU A 37 10.94 13.31 16.73
CA GLU A 37 10.95 13.73 15.32
C GLU A 37 10.25 12.70 14.43
N LEU A 38 10.59 11.41 14.53
CA LEU A 38 9.93 10.35 13.78
C LEU A 38 8.45 10.21 14.16
N GLN A 39 8.08 10.40 15.43
CA GLN A 39 6.68 10.41 15.84
C GLN A 39 5.90 11.53 15.15
N LYS A 40 6.49 12.74 15.04
CA LYS A 40 5.88 13.88 14.36
C LYS A 40 5.70 13.60 12.87
N GLU A 41 6.71 13.04 12.21
CA GLU A 41 6.62 12.68 10.79
C GLU A 41 5.57 11.59 10.53
N VAL A 42 5.50 10.57 11.39
CA VAL A 42 4.43 9.55 11.35
C VAL A 42 3.06 10.22 11.46
N GLN A 43 2.87 11.14 12.42
CA GLN A 43 1.60 11.87 12.55
C GLN A 43 1.30 12.74 11.33
N GLU A 44 2.28 13.41 10.75
CA GLU A 44 2.09 14.24 9.56
C GLU A 44 1.67 13.38 8.35
N ARG A 45 2.32 12.24 8.13
CA ARG A 45 1.96 11.30 7.06
C ARG A 45 0.58 10.66 7.27
N LEU A 46 0.22 10.35 8.52
CA LEU A 46 -1.11 9.85 8.89
C LEU A 46 -2.20 10.91 8.80
N TRP A 47 -1.93 12.15 9.22
CA TRP A 47 -2.87 13.28 9.18
C TRP A 47 -3.14 13.74 7.75
N ASN A 48 -2.15 13.64 6.88
CA ASN A 48 -2.32 13.75 5.44
C ASN A 48 -3.12 12.55 4.85
N LYS A 49 -3.80 11.78 5.71
CA LYS A 49 -4.68 10.62 5.45
C LYS A 49 -4.17 9.86 4.25
N ASN A 50 -2.91 9.42 4.37
CA ASN A 50 -2.01 8.94 3.31
C ASN A 50 -2.51 9.36 1.92
N THR A 51 -1.89 10.35 1.30
CA THR A 51 -2.19 10.75 -0.10
C THR A 51 -2.44 9.54 -1.01
N LEU A 52 -1.76 8.43 -0.73
CA LEU A 52 -2.02 7.09 -1.25
C LEU A 52 -3.45 6.54 -1.02
N ASP A 53 -3.94 6.42 0.21
CA ASP A 53 -5.32 5.97 0.52
C ASP A 53 -6.37 6.90 -0.07
N SER A 54 -6.17 8.22 0.04
CA SER A 54 -7.11 9.19 -0.52
C SER A 54 -7.15 9.09 -2.05
N LEU A 55 -6.00 8.92 -2.71
CA LEU A 55 -5.93 8.75 -4.16
C LEU A 55 -6.48 7.38 -4.61
N VAL A 56 -6.20 6.30 -3.88
CA VAL A 56 -6.76 4.97 -4.13
C VAL A 56 -8.28 5.00 -3.97
N LEU A 57 -8.81 5.61 -2.91
CA LEU A 57 -10.25 5.73 -2.69
C LEU A 57 -10.93 6.69 -3.68
N GLU A 58 -10.32 7.83 -4.01
CA GLU A 58 -10.90 8.82 -4.94
C GLU A 58 -10.93 8.31 -6.38
N LYS A 59 -9.83 7.71 -6.84
CA LYS A 59 -9.71 7.29 -8.25
C LYS A 59 -10.45 5.99 -8.54
N LEU A 60 -10.74 5.19 -7.52
CA LEU A 60 -11.35 3.89 -7.71
C LEU A 60 -12.67 3.70 -6.98
N GLY A 61 -12.90 4.34 -5.83
CA GLY A 61 -14.06 4.08 -4.99
C GLY A 61 -14.09 2.66 -4.45
N GLU A 62 -14.57 2.48 -3.22
CA GLU A 62 -14.80 1.14 -2.65
C GLU A 62 -15.62 0.24 -3.60
N GLU A 63 -16.55 0.83 -4.36
CA GLU A 63 -17.46 0.13 -5.26
C GLU A 63 -16.85 -0.41 -6.56
N SER A 64 -15.76 0.16 -7.08
CA SER A 64 -15.21 -0.33 -8.37
C SER A 64 -14.42 -1.63 -8.21
N TRP A 65 -14.08 -2.00 -6.99
CA TRP A 65 -13.27 -3.19 -6.71
C TRP A 65 -14.07 -4.45 -6.43
N PHE A 66 -15.32 -4.30 -5.98
CA PHE A 66 -16.30 -5.38 -5.91
C PHE A 66 -16.93 -5.69 -7.28
N LYS A 67 -16.60 -4.89 -8.31
CA LYS A 67 -17.03 -5.11 -9.69
C LYS A 67 -16.12 -6.11 -10.41
N SER A 68 -16.71 -6.86 -11.34
CA SER A 68 -16.00 -7.83 -12.18
C SER A 68 -14.91 -7.15 -13.02
N GLU A 69 -13.92 -7.89 -13.51
CA GLU A 69 -12.83 -7.32 -14.32
C GLU A 69 -13.34 -6.53 -15.53
N SER A 70 -14.42 -6.99 -16.16
CA SER A 70 -15.11 -6.30 -17.26
C SER A 70 -15.75 -4.97 -16.90
N GLU A 71 -15.99 -4.73 -15.60
CA GLU A 71 -16.68 -3.54 -15.08
C GLU A 71 -15.72 -2.55 -14.40
N ARG A 72 -14.45 -2.94 -14.23
CA ARG A 72 -13.40 -2.06 -13.69
C ARG A 72 -13.02 -1.02 -14.74
N LYS A 73 -13.12 0.26 -14.37
CA LYS A 73 -12.54 1.34 -15.18
C LYS A 73 -11.02 1.27 -15.05
N ALA A 74 -10.32 1.17 -16.17
CA ALA A 74 -8.87 1.30 -16.21
C ALA A 74 -8.45 2.68 -15.68
N LEU A 75 -7.45 2.71 -14.81
CA LEU A 75 -6.89 3.98 -14.33
C LEU A 75 -6.17 4.71 -15.44
N LYS A 76 -6.14 6.04 -15.33
CA LYS A 76 -5.23 6.86 -16.12
C LYS A 76 -3.79 6.51 -15.76
N ALA A 77 -2.90 6.58 -16.76
CA ALA A 77 -1.50 6.21 -16.58
C ALA A 77 -0.81 7.08 -15.52
N GLU A 78 -1.17 8.36 -15.44
CA GLU A 78 -0.64 9.32 -14.49
C GLU A 78 -1.07 9.00 -13.06
N ASP A 79 -2.34 8.64 -12.86
CA ASP A 79 -2.87 8.25 -11.55
C ASP A 79 -2.19 6.95 -11.08
N TYR A 80 -2.06 5.96 -11.96
CA TYR A 80 -1.36 4.71 -11.68
C TYR A 80 0.11 4.95 -11.28
N GLN A 81 0.81 5.79 -12.03
CA GLN A 81 2.20 6.14 -11.74
C GLN A 81 2.33 6.85 -10.39
N ARG A 82 1.42 7.79 -10.08
CA ARG A 82 1.45 8.51 -8.81
C ARG A 82 1.21 7.60 -7.61
N ILE A 83 0.32 6.63 -7.74
CA ILE A 83 0.06 5.62 -6.70
C ILE A 83 1.31 4.78 -6.45
N LYS A 84 1.99 4.36 -7.51
CA LYS A 84 3.24 3.59 -7.40
C LYS A 84 4.33 4.37 -6.67
N GLU A 85 4.55 5.63 -7.02
CA GLU A 85 5.53 6.51 -6.37
C GLU A 85 5.25 6.67 -4.87
N LEU A 86 4.01 7.02 -4.52
CA LEU A 86 3.59 7.18 -3.13
C LEU A 86 3.71 5.87 -2.33
N THR A 87 3.52 4.73 -2.98
CA THR A 87 3.70 3.41 -2.36
C THR A 87 5.18 3.18 -2.04
N GLU A 88 6.10 3.44 -2.97
CA GLU A 88 7.54 3.33 -2.71
C GLU A 88 8.02 4.31 -1.64
N GLU A 89 7.61 5.58 -1.72
CA GLU A 89 7.96 6.60 -0.70
C GLU A 89 7.50 6.18 0.71
N THR A 90 6.32 5.57 0.82
CA THR A 90 5.81 5.08 2.10
C THR A 90 6.55 3.82 2.57
N LYS A 91 6.89 2.90 1.66
CA LYS A 91 7.69 1.72 1.99
C LYS A 91 9.06 2.12 2.53
N ASP A 92 9.75 3.04 1.86
CA ASP A 92 11.07 3.49 2.30
C ASP A 92 11.01 4.15 3.68
N PHE A 93 9.96 4.93 3.94
CA PHE A 93 9.74 5.48 5.26
C PHE A 93 9.50 4.38 6.32
N ILE A 94 8.62 3.40 6.05
CA ILE A 94 8.37 2.30 6.99
C ILE A 94 9.64 1.47 7.23
N ARG A 95 10.48 1.23 6.21
CA ARG A 95 11.78 0.56 6.37
C ARG A 95 12.70 1.33 7.32
N GLN A 96 12.69 2.67 7.25
CA GLN A 96 13.44 3.50 8.21
C GLN A 96 12.92 3.35 9.64
N LEU A 97 11.60 3.26 9.83
CA LEU A 97 11.00 3.03 11.14
C LEU A 97 11.31 1.62 11.67
N GLU A 98 11.28 0.61 10.80
CA GLU A 98 11.53 -0.79 11.15
C GLU A 98 13.01 -1.11 11.45
N LYS A 99 13.94 -0.30 10.91
CA LYS A 99 15.38 -0.52 11.04
C LYS A 99 15.80 -0.60 12.51
N GLU A 100 16.63 -1.61 12.84
CA GLU A 100 17.14 -1.84 14.20
C GLU A 100 16.04 -2.12 15.24
N THR A 101 14.84 -2.49 14.79
CA THR A 101 13.73 -2.94 15.64
C THR A 101 13.44 -4.43 15.41
N GLU A 102 12.65 -5.04 16.28
CA GLU A 102 12.19 -6.41 16.07
C GLU A 102 11.27 -6.59 14.85
N TRP A 103 10.79 -5.49 14.25
CA TRP A 103 9.94 -5.53 13.07
C TRP A 103 10.72 -5.37 11.77
N GLU A 104 12.06 -5.33 11.80
CA GLU A 104 12.89 -5.17 10.61
C GLU A 104 12.52 -6.15 9.48
N GLY A 105 12.06 -5.60 8.35
CA GLY A 105 11.66 -6.34 7.16
C GLY A 105 10.32 -7.06 7.27
N THR A 106 9.49 -6.73 8.26
CA THR A 106 8.16 -7.35 8.43
C THR A 106 7.23 -6.90 7.31
N MET A 107 7.22 -5.61 6.98
CA MET A 107 6.41 -5.08 5.89
C MET A 107 6.75 -5.75 4.55
N ASP A 108 8.03 -5.80 4.18
CA ASP A 108 8.47 -6.33 2.88
C ASP A 108 8.08 -7.81 2.71
N LYS A 109 8.23 -8.62 3.77
CA LYS A 109 7.80 -10.03 3.78
C LYS A 109 6.30 -10.18 3.57
N GLU A 110 5.49 -9.35 4.23
CA GLU A 110 4.03 -9.44 4.09
C GLU A 110 3.54 -8.97 2.72
N ILE A 111 4.19 -7.94 2.15
CA ILE A 111 3.94 -7.49 0.77
C ILE A 111 4.23 -8.63 -0.22
N GLU A 112 5.38 -9.28 -0.10
CA GLU A 112 5.74 -10.41 -0.96
C GLU A 112 4.74 -11.56 -0.83
N ASN A 113 4.35 -11.90 0.40
CA ASN A 113 3.32 -12.92 0.66
C ASN A 113 1.97 -12.56 0.03
N ASN A 114 1.54 -11.30 0.14
CA ASN A 114 0.27 -10.84 -0.43
C ASN A 114 0.29 -10.86 -1.97
N ARG A 115 1.40 -10.42 -2.57
CA ARG A 115 1.61 -10.48 -4.01
C ARG A 115 1.53 -11.92 -4.51
N ASN A 116 2.22 -12.84 -3.86
CA ASN A 116 2.19 -14.27 -4.21
C ASN A 116 0.79 -14.86 -4.09
N LYS A 117 0.04 -14.55 -3.01
CA LYS A 117 -1.36 -14.98 -2.84
C LYS A 117 -2.26 -14.47 -3.96
N THR A 118 -2.12 -13.19 -4.33
CA THR A 118 -2.92 -12.56 -5.40
C THR A 118 -2.66 -13.23 -6.75
N ILE A 119 -1.38 -13.50 -7.08
CA ILE A 119 -1.02 -14.21 -8.32
C ILE A 119 -1.61 -15.62 -8.33
N GLN A 120 -1.53 -16.37 -7.22
CA GLN A 120 -2.09 -17.72 -7.13
C GLN A 120 -3.62 -17.76 -7.25
N GLN A 121 -4.31 -16.79 -6.65
CA GLN A 121 -5.76 -16.64 -6.79
C GLN A 121 -6.15 -16.44 -8.26
N TRP A 122 -5.46 -15.54 -8.96
CA TRP A 122 -5.71 -15.28 -10.37
C TRP A 122 -5.49 -16.52 -11.25
N ILE A 123 -4.39 -17.26 -11.02
CA ILE A 123 -4.11 -18.52 -11.72
C ILE A 123 -5.26 -19.53 -11.52
N LYS A 124 -5.88 -19.56 -10.34
CA LYS A 124 -6.99 -20.46 -10.03
C LYS A 124 -8.29 -20.05 -10.71
N GLU A 125 -8.55 -18.75 -10.83
CA GLU A 125 -9.78 -18.19 -11.41
C GLU A 125 -9.79 -18.22 -12.95
N ASN A 126 -8.61 -18.31 -13.59
CA ASN A 126 -8.44 -18.28 -15.05
C ASN A 126 -7.96 -19.62 -15.65
N LYS A 127 -8.07 -20.71 -14.89
CA LYS A 127 -7.88 -22.10 -15.35
C LYS A 127 -9.22 -22.76 -15.64
#